data_AF-A0A1H3XA12-F1
#
_entry.id   AF-A0A1H3XA12-F1
#
_cell.length_a   1.000
_cell.length_b   1.000
_cell.length_c   1.000
_cell.angle_alpha   90.00
_cell.angle_beta   90.00
_cell.angle_gamma   90.00
#
_symmetry.space_group_name_H-M   'P 1'
#
loop_
_entity.id
_entity.type
_entity.pdbx_description
1 polymer ?
#
loop_
_entity_poly.entity_id
_entity_poly.type
_entity_poly.pdbx_seq_one_letter_code
_entity_poly.pdbx_strand_id
1 'polypeptide(L)'
;MIQPEEVKRNEHGFWFHSQYPEWDESTTMEQVEAWENENNIRIAVLDMESDAPEEVAQDYFENDSNSCTDWNPVHPAPGAFLLSIHDAEDGPVAIFAVPLEDQEKRSRCA
;
A
#
# COMPACT_ATOMS: atom_id res chain seq x y z
N MET A 1 14.52 -8.82 -1.33
CA MET A 1 13.38 -8.98 -0.39
C MET A 1 13.28 -7.72 0.43
N ILE A 2 12.25 -6.94 0.14
CA ILE A 2 11.87 -5.75 0.90
C ILE A 2 11.45 -6.14 2.31
N GLN A 3 11.65 -5.24 3.28
CA GLN A 3 11.32 -5.43 4.69
C GLN A 3 10.46 -4.26 5.16
N PRO A 4 9.61 -4.44 6.18
CA PRO A 4 8.84 -3.34 6.73
C PRO A 4 9.76 -2.23 7.28
N GLU A 5 9.41 -0.98 6.95
CA GLU A 5 10.07 0.23 7.44
C GLU A 5 9.14 1.01 8.38
N GLU A 6 9.75 1.85 9.24
CA GLU A 6 9.00 2.76 10.11
C GLU A 6 8.24 3.80 9.27
N VAL A 7 6.91 3.74 9.32
CA VAL A 7 6.03 4.66 8.59
C VAL A 7 6.06 6.04 9.24
N LYS A 8 6.65 7.02 8.57
CA LYS A 8 6.72 8.43 9.00
C LYS A 8 5.96 9.33 8.06
N ARG A 9 4.65 9.43 8.27
CA ARG A 9 3.79 10.30 7.48
C ARG A 9 4.21 11.76 7.61
N ASN A 10 4.15 12.47 6.50
CA ASN A 10 4.35 13.91 6.45
C ASN A 10 3.10 14.67 6.95
N GLU A 11 3.13 16.00 6.89
CA GLU A 11 2.04 16.89 7.30
C GLU A 11 0.70 16.67 6.55
N HIS A 12 0.74 16.03 5.38
CA HIS A 12 -0.45 15.67 4.59
C HIS A 12 -0.90 14.22 4.81
N GLY A 13 -0.18 13.43 5.61
CA GLY A 13 -0.48 12.01 5.82
C GLY A 13 0.21 11.07 4.83
N PHE A 14 1.03 11.60 3.91
CA PHE A 14 1.69 10.82 2.87
C PHE A 14 3.03 10.26 3.33
N TRP A 15 3.39 9.09 2.78
CA TRP A 15 4.66 8.44 3.05
C TRP A 15 5.00 7.44 1.94
N PHE A 16 6.29 7.26 1.68
CA PHE A 16 6.82 6.28 0.74
C PHE A 16 7.93 5.48 1.39
N HIS A 17 7.93 4.17 1.14
CA HIS A 17 8.95 3.26 1.60
C HIS A 17 10.24 3.47 0.82
N SER A 18 11.39 3.50 1.51
CA SER A 18 12.69 3.84 0.89
C SER A 18 13.13 2.90 -0.25
N GLN A 19 12.64 1.67 -0.25
CA GLN A 19 12.89 0.66 -1.31
C GLN A 19 11.76 0.55 -2.35
N TYR A 20 10.68 1.33 -2.21
CA TYR A 20 9.59 1.31 -3.18
C TYR A 20 10.02 2.07 -4.44
N PRO A 21 9.94 1.46 -5.63
CA PRO A 21 10.32 2.15 -6.86
C PRO A 21 9.34 3.29 -7.14
N GLU A 22 9.85 4.38 -7.72
CA GLU A 22 8.99 5.38 -8.35
C GLU A 22 8.44 4.78 -9.65
N TRP A 23 7.16 4.41 -9.63
CA TRP A 23 6.43 4.01 -10.84
C TRP A 23 5.80 5.22 -11.50
N ASP A 24 5.88 5.26 -12.82
CA ASP A 24 5.28 6.28 -13.67
C ASP A 24 4.32 5.64 -14.69
N GLU A 25 3.67 6.46 -15.50
CA GLU A 25 2.75 6.02 -16.57
C GLU A 25 3.42 5.09 -17.61
N SER A 26 4.75 5.10 -17.71
CA SER A 26 5.54 4.22 -18.57
C SER A 26 5.83 2.85 -17.94
N THR A 27 5.55 2.69 -16.64
CA THR A 27 5.79 1.44 -15.92
C THR A 27 4.79 0.38 -16.38
N THR A 28 5.29 -0.70 -16.97
CA THR A 28 4.44 -1.80 -17.41
C THR A 28 4.10 -2.73 -16.26
N MET A 29 2.95 -3.40 -16.36
CA MET A 29 2.55 -4.42 -15.39
C MET A 29 3.62 -5.52 -15.23
N GLU A 30 4.33 -5.88 -16.30
CA GLU A 30 5.44 -6.84 -16.25
C GLU A 30 6.60 -6.38 -15.35
N GLN A 31 6.90 -5.07 -15.30
CA GLN A 31 7.94 -4.53 -14.41
C GLN A 31 7.50 -4.59 -12.94
N VAL A 32 6.23 -4.30 -12.69
CA VAL A 32 5.62 -4.41 -11.36
C VAL A 32 5.65 -5.86 -10.89
N GLU A 33 5.18 -6.80 -11.73
CA GLU A 33 5.20 -8.24 -11.45
C GLU A 33 6.62 -8.76 -11.26
N ALA A 34 7.60 -8.29 -12.04
CA ALA A 34 9.00 -8.67 -11.87
C ALA A 34 9.54 -8.23 -10.49
N TRP A 35 9.24 -7.00 -10.07
CA TRP A 35 9.65 -6.48 -8.77
C TRP A 35 8.96 -7.20 -7.60
N GLU A 36 7.67 -7.52 -7.74
CA GLU A 36 6.92 -8.36 -6.81
C GLU A 36 7.58 -9.73 -6.62
N ASN A 37 7.89 -10.41 -7.73
CA ASN A 37 8.51 -11.73 -7.71
C ASN A 37 9.94 -11.68 -7.13
N GLU A 38 10.73 -10.65 -7.46
CA GLU A 38 12.07 -10.45 -6.89
C GLU A 38 12.02 -10.26 -5.37
N ASN A 39 10.96 -9.61 -4.88
CA ASN A 39 10.79 -9.32 -3.46
C ASN A 39 9.96 -10.37 -2.70
N ASN A 40 9.40 -11.36 -3.39
CA ASN A 40 8.49 -12.38 -2.84
C ASN A 40 7.27 -11.74 -2.14
N ILE A 41 6.69 -10.73 -2.78
CA ILE A 41 5.49 -10.03 -2.30
C ILE A 41 4.47 -9.88 -3.43
N ARG A 42 3.25 -9.48 -3.08
CA ARG A 42 2.23 -8.95 -3.98
C ARG A 42 1.83 -7.57 -3.51
N ILE A 43 1.62 -6.67 -4.43
CA ILE A 43 1.16 -5.32 -4.17
C ILE A 43 -0.37 -5.37 -4.06
N ALA A 44 -0.88 -4.88 -2.95
CA ALA A 44 -2.30 -4.65 -2.76
C ALA A 44 -2.52 -3.14 -2.65
N VAL A 45 -3.45 -2.62 -3.43
CA VAL A 45 -3.87 -1.22 -3.37
C VAL A 45 -5.17 -1.16 -2.58
N LEU A 46 -5.23 -0.26 -1.62
CA LEU A 46 -6.39 0.00 -0.80
C LEU A 46 -6.76 1.47 -0.94
N ASP A 47 -7.97 1.74 -1.38
CA ASP A 47 -8.51 3.08 -1.48
C ASP A 47 -9.13 3.54 -0.16
N MET A 48 -9.01 4.84 0.12
CA MET A 48 -9.59 5.45 1.31
C MET A 48 -11.10 5.34 1.32
N GLU A 49 -11.75 5.46 0.17
CA GLU A 49 -13.22 5.41 0.05
C GLU A 49 -13.79 4.08 0.55
N SER A 50 -13.12 2.96 0.27
CA SER A 50 -13.58 1.62 0.67
C SER A 50 -13.13 1.20 2.06
N ASP A 51 -12.02 1.72 2.59
CA ASP A 51 -11.45 1.28 3.87
C ASP A 51 -11.71 2.25 5.02
N ALA A 52 -11.69 3.56 4.76
CA ALA A 52 -11.80 4.54 5.83
C ALA A 52 -13.22 4.57 6.42
N PRO A 53 -13.36 4.92 7.71
CA PRO A 53 -14.65 5.26 8.27
C PRO A 53 -15.32 6.37 7.46
N GLU A 54 -16.65 6.29 7.32
CA GLU A 54 -17.44 7.25 6.54
C GLU A 54 -17.13 8.70 6.93
N GLU A 55 -17.00 8.99 8.23
CA GLU A 55 -16.66 10.34 8.72
C GLU A 55 -15.29 10.84 8.25
N VAL A 56 -14.29 9.95 8.14
CA VAL A 56 -12.93 10.30 7.70
C VAL A 56 -12.89 10.47 6.19
N ALA A 57 -13.56 9.59 5.45
CA ALA A 57 -13.74 9.74 4.00
C ALA A 57 -14.46 11.06 3.67
N GLN A 58 -15.56 11.34 4.37
CA GLN A 58 -16.35 12.54 4.19
C GLN A 58 -15.57 13.83 4.50
N ASP A 59 -14.77 13.84 5.56
CA ASP A 59 -13.91 14.99 5.87
C ASP A 59 -12.92 15.27 4.72
N TYR A 60 -12.32 14.23 4.15
CA TYR A 60 -11.41 14.38 3.03
C TYR A 60 -12.11 14.90 1.77
N PHE A 61 -13.19 14.25 1.34
CA PHE A 61 -13.84 14.53 0.06
C PHE A 61 -14.76 15.75 0.09
N GLU A 62 -15.41 16.06 1.22
CA GLU A 62 -16.37 17.17 1.31
C GLU A 62 -15.82 18.41 2.01
N ASN A 63 -14.84 18.25 2.93
CA ASN A 63 -14.30 19.38 3.71
C ASN A 63 -12.92 19.85 3.21
N ASP A 64 -12.43 19.32 2.08
CA ASP A 64 -11.17 19.72 1.46
C ASP A 64 -9.99 19.63 2.45
N SER A 65 -10.04 18.63 3.35
CA SER A 65 -9.05 18.43 4.41
C SER A 65 -7.63 18.26 3.85
N ASN A 66 -7.54 17.86 2.57
CA ASN A 66 -6.32 17.74 1.76
C ASN A 66 -5.18 16.97 2.47
N SER A 67 -5.56 16.19 3.49
CA SER A 67 -4.70 15.44 4.37
C SER A 67 -5.42 14.14 4.76
N CYS A 68 -4.74 13.02 4.62
CA CYS A 68 -5.26 11.71 5.01
C CYS A 68 -4.66 11.24 6.34
N THR A 69 -4.26 12.19 7.19
CA THR A 69 -3.58 11.90 8.46
C THR A 69 -4.45 11.08 9.41
N ASP A 70 -5.76 11.32 9.41
CA ASP A 70 -6.75 10.60 10.22
C ASP A 70 -7.11 9.20 9.68
N TRP A 71 -6.75 8.89 8.42
CA TRP A 71 -6.99 7.57 7.84
C TRP A 71 -5.88 6.58 8.21
N ASN A 72 -6.23 5.54 8.97
CA ASN A 72 -5.32 4.45 9.32
C ASN A 72 -5.65 3.16 8.55
N PRO A 73 -5.01 2.92 7.39
CA PRO A 73 -5.40 1.86 6.47
C PRO A 73 -5.18 0.48 7.06
N VAL A 74 -6.20 -0.37 6.97
CA VAL A 74 -6.16 -1.72 7.52
C VAL A 74 -5.33 -2.62 6.60
N HIS A 75 -4.42 -3.39 7.21
CA HIS A 75 -3.55 -4.26 6.44
C HIS A 75 -4.38 -5.37 5.80
N PRO A 76 -4.28 -5.60 4.48
CA PRO A 76 -5.17 -6.54 3.77
C PRO A 76 -4.88 -8.01 4.09
N ALA A 77 -3.70 -8.33 4.64
CA ALA A 77 -3.30 -9.70 4.95
C ALA A 77 -2.29 -9.75 6.14
N PRO A 78 -2.17 -10.90 6.82
CA PRO A 78 -1.15 -11.11 7.84
C PRO A 78 0.27 -10.93 7.28
N GLY A 79 1.09 -10.15 7.99
CA GLY A 79 2.46 -9.87 7.56
C GLY A 79 2.58 -8.84 6.43
N ALA A 80 1.45 -8.32 5.92
CA ALA A 80 1.49 -7.20 4.99
C ALA A 80 2.00 -5.93 5.69
N PHE A 81 2.70 -5.08 4.95
CA PHE A 81 3.20 -3.80 5.45
C PHE A 81 3.04 -2.71 4.40
N LEU A 82 2.98 -1.45 4.86
CA LEU A 82 2.78 -0.31 3.99
C LEU A 82 4.01 -0.07 3.11
N LEU A 83 3.79 0.12 1.81
CA LEU A 83 4.79 0.53 0.82
C LEU A 83 4.67 2.03 0.51
N SER A 84 3.44 2.51 0.35
CA SER A 84 3.22 3.94 0.17
C SER A 84 1.81 4.32 0.57
N ILE A 85 1.62 5.57 0.94
CA ILE A 85 0.33 6.20 1.09
C ILE A 85 0.44 7.58 0.48
N HIS A 86 -0.40 7.86 -0.52
CA HIS A 86 -0.36 9.09 -1.29
C HIS A 86 -1.74 9.40 -1.86
N ASP A 87 -1.95 10.66 -2.22
CA ASP A 87 -3.13 11.07 -2.96
C ASP A 87 -3.03 10.64 -4.43
N ALA A 88 -4.11 10.04 -4.94
CA ALA A 88 -4.30 9.67 -6.33
C ALA A 88 -5.51 10.42 -6.92
N GLU A 89 -5.83 10.19 -8.20
CA GLU A 89 -6.89 10.93 -8.91
C GLU A 89 -8.27 10.81 -8.26
N ASP A 90 -8.60 9.64 -7.71
CA ASP A 90 -9.85 9.35 -7.00
C ASP A 90 -9.71 9.52 -5.47
N GLY A 91 -8.65 10.17 -5.01
CA GLY A 91 -8.34 10.39 -3.60
C GLY A 91 -7.23 9.48 -3.06
N PRO A 92 -7.04 9.44 -1.73
CA PRO A 92 -5.90 8.79 -1.12
C PRO A 92 -5.93 7.28 -1.27
N VAL A 93 -4.78 6.72 -1.63
CA VAL A 93 -4.56 5.27 -1.73
C VAL A 93 -3.40 4.86 -0.84
N ALA A 94 -3.54 3.68 -0.25
CA ALA A 94 -2.52 2.99 0.52
C ALA A 94 -2.09 1.73 -0.21
N ILE A 95 -0.82 1.63 -0.52
CA ILE A 95 -0.21 0.50 -1.21
C ILE A 95 0.50 -0.37 -0.18
N PHE A 96 0.19 -1.65 -0.17
CA PHE A 96 0.74 -2.64 0.76
C PHE A 96 1.56 -3.71 0.03
N ALA A 97 2.68 -4.09 0.62
CA ALA A 97 3.40 -5.31 0.28
C ALA A 97 2.82 -6.47 1.08
N VAL A 98 2.14 -7.38 0.40
CA VAL A 98 1.65 -8.64 0.98
C VAL A 98 2.71 -9.71 0.75
N PRO A 99 3.34 -10.27 1.79
CA PRO A 99 4.30 -11.35 1.61
C PRO A 99 3.62 -12.54 0.94
N LEU A 100 4.21 -13.03 -0.13
CA LEU A 100 3.84 -14.31 -0.70
C LEU A 100 4.31 -15.37 0.29
N GLU A 101 3.44 -15.79 1.20
CA GLU A 101 3.73 -16.94 2.05
C GLU A 101 4.15 -18.09 1.15
N ASP A 102 5.39 -18.53 1.35
CA ASP A 102 6.09 -19.57 0.62
C ASP A 102 5.22 -20.84 0.56
N GLN A 103 4.44 -20.96 -0.52
CA GLN A 103 3.56 -22.11 -0.78
C GLN A 103 4.37 -23.43 -0.85
N GLU A 104 5.70 -23.39 -0.86
CA GLU A 104 6.55 -24.58 -0.85
C GLU A 104 6.56 -25.33 0.49
N LYS A 105 6.11 -24.74 1.61
CA LYS A 105 6.04 -25.46 2.90
C LYS A 105 4.81 -26.36 3.08
N ARG A 106 3.77 -26.26 2.23
CA ARG A 106 2.61 -27.17 2.28
C ARG A 106 2.73 -28.42 1.41
N SER A 107 3.68 -28.48 0.49
CA SER A 107 3.86 -29.64 -0.41
C SER A 107 4.96 -30.63 0.02
N ARG A 108 5.60 -30.43 1.18
CA ARG A 108 6.62 -31.36 1.74
C ARG A 108 6.10 -32.33 2.80
N CYS A 109 4.79 -32.47 2.93
CA CYS A 109 4.14 -33.53 3.70
C CYS A 109 3.00 -34.13 2.88
N ALA A 110 3.35 -34.93 1.87
CA ALA A 110 2.46 -35.92 1.25
C ALA A 110 3.30 -37.10 0.77
#